data_AF-A0A9D6EKL4-F1
#
_entry.id   AF-A0A9D6EKL4-F1
#
_cell.length_a   1.000
_cell.length_b   1.000
_cell.length_c   1.000
_cell.angle_alpha   90.00
_cell.angle_beta   90.00
_cell.angle_gamma   90.00
#
_symmetry.space_group_name_H-M   'P 1'
#
loop_
_entity.id
_entity.type
_entity.pdbx_description
1 polymer ?
#
loop_
_entity_poly.entity_id
_entity_poly.type
_entity_poly.pdbx_seq_one_letter_code
_entity_poly.pdbx_strand_id
1 'polypeptide(L)'
;MAVATGALGLVLSAGPVLAFQCPTLIKQINDAASNRFDAGAASAKAMAAEADALHKAGKHAEAVAKADEAAKAMGLKLMKK
;
A
#
# COMPACT_ATOMS: atom_id res chain seq x y z
N MET A 1 25.95 15.09 3.99
CA MET A 1 24.97 14.60 4.99
C MET A 1 23.58 14.73 4.39
N ALA A 2 23.16 13.72 3.62
CA ALA A 2 21.82 13.68 3.05
C ALA A 2 20.86 13.27 4.17
N VAL A 3 20.02 14.21 4.61
CA VAL A 3 18.97 13.94 5.59
C VAL A 3 17.90 13.10 4.89
N ALA A 4 17.99 11.79 5.08
CA ALA A 4 16.87 10.89 4.83
C ALA A 4 15.83 11.15 5.93
N THR A 5 14.87 12.03 5.64
CA THR A 5 13.64 12.17 6.41
C THR A 5 12.75 10.94 6.18
N GLY A 6 13.21 9.78 6.62
CA GLY A 6 12.42 8.57 6.69
C GLY A 6 11.60 8.61 7.97
N ALA A 7 10.36 9.07 7.88
CA ALA A 7 9.39 8.90 8.95
C ALA A 7 9.20 7.40 9.16
N LEU A 8 9.89 6.85 10.16
CA LEU A 8 9.67 5.50 10.68
C LEU A 8 8.36 5.54 11.48
N GLY A 9 7.25 5.64 10.73
CA GLY A 9 5.90 5.66 11.26
C GLY A 9 5.56 4.31 11.87
N LEU A 10 5.06 4.38 13.10
CA LEU A 10 4.46 3.32 13.91
C LEU A 10 4.20 2.02 13.14
N VAL A 11 4.94 0.98 13.50
CA VAL A 11 4.54 -0.40 13.26
C VAL A 11 3.26 -0.61 14.07
N LEU A 12 2.13 -0.25 13.47
CA LEU A 12 0.83 -0.81 13.84
C LEU A 12 1.04 -2.31 13.74
N SER A 13 0.94 -2.99 14.88
CA SER A 13 1.01 -4.43 15.01
C SER A 13 0.02 -5.07 14.05
N ALA A 14 0.51 -5.33 12.84
CA ALA A 14 -0.20 -6.07 11.83
C ALA A 14 -0.23 -7.50 12.35
N GLY A 15 -1.30 -7.86 13.07
CA GLY A 15 -1.51 -9.22 13.52
C GLY A 15 -1.38 -10.19 12.35
N PRO A 16 -1.17 -11.50 12.61
CA PRO A 16 -0.96 -12.51 11.57
C PRO A 16 -2.01 -12.47 10.45
N VAL A 17 -3.21 -11.91 10.71
CA VAL A 17 -4.28 -11.68 9.74
C VAL A 17 -3.90 -10.74 8.58
N LEU A 18 -3.05 -9.73 8.81
CA LEU A 18 -2.71 -8.71 7.79
C LEU A 18 -1.68 -9.20 6.77
N ALA A 19 -0.80 -10.13 7.13
CA ALA A 19 0.17 -10.70 6.20
C ALA A 19 -0.50 -11.46 5.04
N PHE A 20 -1.65 -12.09 5.30
CA PHE A 20 -2.45 -12.78 4.28
C PHE A 20 -3.33 -11.82 3.45
N GLN A 21 -3.36 -10.53 3.78
CA GLN A 21 -4.25 -9.57 3.13
C GLN A 21 -3.57 -8.73 2.05
N CYS A 22 -2.24 -8.71 1.95
CA CYS A 22 -1.53 -7.88 0.97
C CYS A 22 -2.10 -8.02 -0.45
N PRO A 23 -2.34 -9.24 -1.00
CA PRO A 23 -2.91 -9.38 -2.34
C PRO A 23 -4.30 -8.74 -2.47
N THR A 24 -5.11 -8.85 -1.41
CA THR A 24 -6.47 -8.30 -1.39
C THR A 24 -6.45 -6.77 -1.34
N LEU A 25 -5.58 -6.18 -0.53
CA LEU A 25 -5.42 -4.72 -0.42
C LEU A 25 -4.90 -4.12 -1.74
N ILE A 26 -3.88 -4.75 -2.33
CA ILE A 26 -3.32 -4.36 -3.64
C ILE A 26 -4.40 -4.41 -4.72
N LYS A 27 -5.23 -5.48 -4.73
CA LYS A 27 -6.34 -5.59 -5.66
C LYS A 27 -7.35 -4.45 -5.50
N GLN A 28 -7.76 -4.12 -4.27
CA GLN A 28 -8.68 -3.00 -4.01
C GLN A 28 -8.17 -1.68 -4.59
N ILE A 29 -6.87 -1.41 -4.47
CA ILE A 29 -6.22 -0.21 -5.02
C ILE A 29 -6.28 -0.24 -6.54
N ASN A 30 -5.90 -1.35 -7.17
CA ASN A 30 -5.89 -1.49 -8.62
C ASN A 30 -7.30 -1.38 -9.21
N ASP A 31 -8.30 -1.99 -8.57
CA ASP A 31 -9.71 -1.90 -9.00
C ASP A 31 -10.21 -0.45 -8.93
N ALA A 32 -9.94 0.25 -7.82
CA ALA A 32 -10.33 1.65 -7.64
C ALA A 32 -9.61 2.59 -8.61
N ALA A 33 -8.31 2.37 -8.85
CA ALA A 33 -7.51 3.17 -9.77
C ALA A 33 -7.81 2.86 -11.25
N SER A 34 -8.38 1.70 -11.57
CA SER A 34 -8.71 1.35 -12.96
C SER A 34 -9.80 2.24 -13.54
N ASN A 35 -10.70 2.74 -12.68
CA ASN A 35 -11.80 3.63 -13.07
C ASN A 35 -11.46 5.12 -12.89
N ARG A 36 -10.19 5.47 -12.64
CA ARG A 36 -9.75 6.84 -12.39
C ARG A 36 -8.55 7.20 -13.26
N PHE A 37 -8.59 8.41 -13.82
CA PHE A 37 -7.61 8.94 -14.76
C PHE A 37 -6.95 10.23 -14.24
N ASP A 38 -6.83 10.34 -12.93
CA ASP A 38 -6.20 11.47 -12.25
C ASP A 38 -4.81 11.09 -11.70
N ALA A 39 -4.05 12.09 -11.25
CA ALA A 39 -2.71 11.90 -10.70
C ALA A 39 -2.70 10.98 -9.47
N GLY A 40 -3.74 11.02 -8.62
CA GLY A 40 -3.85 10.15 -7.46
C GLY A 40 -3.97 8.67 -7.85
N ALA A 41 -4.75 8.38 -8.90
CA ALA A 41 -4.87 7.03 -9.44
C ALA A 41 -3.56 6.52 -10.07
N ALA A 42 -2.82 7.38 -10.77
CA ALA A 42 -1.51 7.02 -11.32
C ALA A 42 -0.49 6.73 -10.21
N SER A 43 -0.39 7.61 -9.20
CA SER A 43 0.48 7.40 -8.04
C SER A 43 0.11 6.12 -7.29
N ALA A 44 -1.18 5.85 -7.11
CA ALA A 44 -1.62 4.67 -6.40
C ALA A 44 -1.34 3.36 -7.15
N LYS A 45 -1.41 3.32 -8.49
CA LYS A 45 -0.99 2.16 -9.28
C LYS A 45 0.50 1.87 -9.12
N ALA A 46 1.33 2.92 -9.11
CA ALA A 46 2.76 2.77 -8.87
C ALA A 46 3.03 2.22 -7.46
N MET A 47 2.39 2.79 -6.44
CA MET A 47 2.52 2.30 -5.06
C MET A 47 1.94 0.89 -4.86
N ALA A 48 0.88 0.51 -5.57
CA ALA A 48 0.35 -0.85 -5.56
C ALA A 48 1.35 -1.87 -6.16
N ALA A 49 2.07 -1.48 -7.21
CA ALA A 49 3.15 -2.31 -7.77
C ALA A 49 4.34 -2.44 -6.81
N GLU A 50 4.70 -1.37 -6.09
CA GLU A 50 5.70 -1.43 -5.02
C GLU A 50 5.25 -2.34 -3.86
N ALA A 51 3.99 -2.25 -3.46
CA ALA A 51 3.40 -3.13 -2.44
C ALA A 51 3.43 -4.60 -2.87
N ASP A 52 3.16 -4.90 -4.15
CA ASP A 52 3.26 -6.26 -4.72
C ASP A 52 4.70 -6.77 -4.73
N ALA A 53 5.67 -5.92 -5.08
CA ALA A 53 7.08 -6.27 -5.01
C ALA A 53 7.53 -6.57 -3.56
N LEU A 54 7.08 -5.77 -2.59
CA LEU A 54 7.34 -6.01 -1.16
C LEU A 54 6.69 -7.32 -0.70
N HIS A 55 5.45 -7.61 -1.12
CA HIS A 55 4.77 -8.87 -0.82
C HIS A 55 5.56 -10.07 -1.36
N LYS A 56 5.99 -10.02 -2.63
CA LYS A 56 6.82 -11.07 -3.26
C LYS A 56 8.17 -11.24 -2.57
N ALA A 57 8.71 -10.19 -1.96
CA ALA A 57 9.93 -10.22 -1.17
C ALA A 57 9.73 -10.71 0.28
N GLY A 58 8.51 -11.12 0.67
CA GLY A 58 8.17 -11.54 2.05
C GLY A 58 8.05 -10.40 3.05
N LYS A 59 8.15 -9.14 2.59
CA LYS A 59 8.07 -7.92 3.39
C LYS A 59 6.61 -7.49 3.58
N HIS A 60 5.86 -8.31 4.31
CA HIS A 60 4.41 -8.16 4.42
C HIS A 60 3.97 -6.88 5.14
N ALA A 61 4.67 -6.48 6.20
CA ALA A 61 4.34 -5.26 6.93
C ALA A 61 4.54 -4.02 6.04
N GLU A 62 5.63 -3.99 5.29
CA GLU A 62 5.96 -2.93 4.35
C GLU A 62 4.98 -2.91 3.17
N ALA A 63 4.58 -4.08 2.66
CA ALA A 63 3.58 -4.18 1.61
C ALA A 63 2.22 -3.59 2.04
N VAL A 64 1.77 -3.88 3.27
CA VAL A 64 0.54 -3.29 3.83
C VAL A 64 0.68 -1.79 4.01
N ALA A 65 1.79 -1.32 4.58
CA ALA A 65 2.03 0.11 4.76
C ALA A 65 2.01 0.85 3.42
N LYS A 66 2.60 0.23 2.39
CA LYS A 66 2.62 0.81 1.05
C LYS A 66 1.25 0.81 0.38
N ALA A 67 0.46 -0.23 0.60
CA ALA A 67 -0.94 -0.25 0.17
C ALA A 67 -1.76 0.87 0.84
N ASP A 68 -1.54 1.14 2.13
CA ASP A 68 -2.21 2.25 2.83
C ASP A 68 -1.83 3.62 2.25
N GLU A 69 -0.57 3.84 1.90
CA GLU A 69 -0.12 5.06 1.22
C GLU A 69 -0.82 5.23 -0.12
N ALA A 70 -0.88 4.16 -0.92
CA ALA A 70 -1.55 4.17 -2.21
C ALA A 70 -3.04 4.55 -2.08
N ALA A 71 -3.71 3.97 -1.07
CA ALA A 71 -5.10 4.27 -0.78
C ALA A 71 -5.29 5.73 -0.37
N LYS A 72 -4.44 6.26 0.52
CA LYS A 72 -4.47 7.68 0.92
C LYS A 72 -4.24 8.63 -0.26
N ALA A 73 -3.30 8.32 -1.15
CA ALA A 73 -2.99 9.15 -2.32
C ALA A 73 -4.19 9.36 -3.25
N MET A 74 -5.13 8.42 -3.27
CA MET A 74 -6.37 8.54 -4.02
C MET A 74 -7.61 8.77 -3.15
N GLY A 75 -7.49 8.88 -1.82
CA GLY A 75 -8.65 9.00 -0.92
C GLY A 75 -9.52 7.74 -0.82
N LEU A 76 -8.94 6.56 -1.07
CA LEU A 76 -9.59 5.26 -0.89
C LEU A 76 -9.46 4.79 0.56
N LYS A 77 -10.52 4.18 1.09
CA LYS A 77 -10.48 3.46 2.37
C LYS A 77 -10.36 1.97 2.10
N LEU A 78 -9.27 1.36 2.54
CA LEU A 78 -9.07 -0.09 2.40
C LEU A 78 -9.90 -0.89 3.39
N MET A 79 -10.43 -2.01 2.92
CA MET A 79 -11.06 -3.02 3.77
C MET A 79 -10.01 -4.02 4.23
N LYS A 80 -9.58 -3.85 5.48
CA LYS A 80 -8.72 -4.78 6.21
C LYS A 80 -9.62 -5.64 7.10
N LYS A 81 -9.46 -6.96 7.04
CA LYS A 81 -10.29 -7.90 7.83
C LYS A 81 -9.58 -8.35 9.10
#